data_AF-A0A7S3RTD6-F1
#
_entry.id   AF-A0A7S3RTD6-F1
#
_cell.length_a   1.000
_cell.length_b   1.000
_cell.length_c   1.000
_cell.angle_alpha   90.00
_cell.angle_beta   90.00
_cell.angle_gamma   90.00
#
_symmetry.space_group_name_H-M   'P 1'
#
loop_
_entity.id
_entity.type
_entity.pdbx_description
1 polymer ?
#
loop_
_entity_poly.entity_id
_entity_poly.type
_entity_poly.pdbx_seq_one_letter_code
_entity_poly.pdbx_strand_id
1 'polypeptide(L)'
;FLAHEPLLAKFREQKAFLKKIRRAVGRHEKKEAKRLDARRPVYKLDHLIRERYPTFVDALRDLDDALSLVHLFSQVASSKLVPPTRVQACARLASEFQAYVARTRSLRKVFISIKGFYYQAEIQGVTLTWVVPHDFAQQTSADVDYRVMLSFLELY
;
A
#
# COMPACT_ATOMS: atom_id res chain seq x y z
N PHE A 1 -16.84 15.01 -11.64
CA PHE A 1 -16.51 13.89 -10.73
C PHE A 1 -15.28 14.23 -9.88
N LEU A 2 -14.04 14.14 -10.40
CA LEU A 2 -12.80 14.36 -9.60
C LEU A 2 -12.69 15.73 -8.90
N ALA A 3 -13.21 16.81 -9.48
CA ALA A 3 -13.09 18.16 -8.92
C ALA A 3 -13.84 18.37 -7.60
N HIS A 4 -14.83 17.52 -7.30
CA HIS A 4 -15.65 17.59 -6.08
C HIS A 4 -15.23 16.57 -5.01
N GLU A 5 -14.14 15.84 -5.25
CA GLU A 5 -13.65 14.81 -4.36
C GLU A 5 -13.22 15.41 -2.99
N PRO A 6 -13.81 14.97 -1.86
CA PRO A 6 -13.45 15.46 -0.53
C PRO A 6 -11.96 15.32 -0.19
N LEU A 7 -11.28 14.32 -0.76
CA LEU A 7 -9.83 14.13 -0.59
C LEU A 7 -9.03 15.36 -1.05
N LEU A 8 -9.50 16.11 -2.06
CA LEU A 8 -8.83 17.33 -2.53
C LEU A 8 -8.77 18.40 -1.44
N ALA A 9 -9.83 18.53 -0.63
CA ALA A 9 -9.83 19.46 0.50
C ALA A 9 -8.78 19.05 1.55
N LYS A 10 -8.65 17.74 1.80
CA LYS A 10 -7.63 17.20 2.72
C LYS A 10 -6.21 17.39 2.20
N PHE A 11 -5.98 17.21 0.90
CA PHE A 11 -4.67 17.51 0.30
C PHE A 11 -4.32 19.00 0.38
N ARG A 12 -5.30 19.89 0.20
CA ARG A 12 -5.11 21.34 0.42
C ARG A 12 -4.76 21.64 1.88
N GLU A 13 -5.44 21.01 2.83
CA GLU A 13 -5.16 21.12 4.27
C GLU A 13 -3.73 20.66 4.59
N GLN A 14 -3.32 19.50 4.08
CA GLN A 14 -1.95 18.97 4.23
C GLN A 14 -0.90 19.90 3.61
N LYS A 15 -1.15 20.46 2.43
CA LYS A 15 -0.23 21.42 1.80
C LYS A 15 -0.07 22.68 2.65
N ALA A 16 -1.18 23.22 3.18
CA ALA A 16 -1.15 24.37 4.07
C ALA A 16 -0.40 24.05 5.39
N PHE A 17 -0.62 22.86 5.94
CA PHE A 17 0.08 22.36 7.12
C PHE A 17 1.59 22.24 6.91
N LEU A 18 2.03 21.62 5.80
CA LEU A 18 3.44 21.50 5.45
C LEU A 18 4.10 22.88 5.28
N LYS A 19 3.38 23.86 4.73
CA LYS A 19 3.88 25.25 4.65
C LYS A 19 4.09 25.88 6.03
N LYS A 20 3.20 25.62 7.00
CA LYS A 20 3.34 26.10 8.39
C LYS A 20 4.55 25.46 9.07
N ILE A 21 4.74 24.14 8.93
CA ILE A 21 5.92 23.44 9.45
C ILE A 21 7.21 24.01 8.84
N ARG A 22 7.28 24.16 7.51
CA ARG A 22 8.47 24.72 6.84
C ARG A 22 8.81 26.12 7.35
N ARG A 23 7.80 26.96 7.62
CA ARG A 23 8.01 28.30 8.21
C ARG A 23 8.59 28.22 9.63
N ALA A 24 8.04 27.37 10.49
CA ALA A 24 8.53 27.20 11.86
C ALA A 24 9.97 26.65 11.88
N VAL A 25 10.26 25.66 11.02
CA VAL A 25 11.61 25.10 10.85
C VAL A 25 12.58 26.15 10.32
N GLY A 26 12.18 26.95 9.34
CA GLY A 26 13.01 28.04 8.79
C GLY A 26 13.30 29.17 9.79
N ARG A 27 12.44 29.37 10.80
CA ARG A 27 12.69 30.28 11.94
C ARG A 27 13.46 29.63 13.10
N HIS A 28 13.92 28.39 12.94
CA HIS A 28 14.58 27.59 13.97
C HIS A 28 13.72 27.31 15.24
N GLU A 29 12.39 27.41 15.15
CA GLU A 29 11.44 27.17 16.25
C GLU A 29 11.14 25.67 16.41
N LYS A 30 12.11 24.89 16.89
CA LYS A 30 12.01 23.42 16.96
C LYS A 30 10.83 22.91 17.82
N LYS A 31 10.52 23.58 18.93
CA LYS A 31 9.40 23.19 19.83
C LYS A 31 8.05 23.38 19.14
N GLU A 32 7.87 24.49 18.45
CA GLU A 32 6.65 24.78 17.68
C GLU A 32 6.47 23.82 16.51
N ALA A 33 7.55 23.52 15.78
CA ALA A 33 7.51 22.53 14.70
C ALA A 33 7.04 21.16 15.20
N LYS A 34 7.55 20.69 16.35
CA LYS A 34 7.09 19.43 16.98
C LYS A 34 5.62 19.47 17.39
N ARG A 35 5.18 20.59 18.00
CA ARG A 35 3.77 20.78 18.40
C ARG A 35 2.84 20.76 17.20
N LEU A 36 3.26 21.35 16.08
CA LEU A 36 2.52 21.33 14.83
C LEU A 36 2.50 19.92 14.23
N ASP A 37 3.64 19.21 14.19
CA ASP A 37 3.71 17.86 13.62
C ASP A 37 2.79 16.85 14.35
N ALA A 38 2.61 17.01 15.67
CA ALA A 38 1.65 16.24 16.45
C ALA A 38 0.18 16.42 16.00
N ARG A 39 -0.14 17.52 15.30
CA ARG A 39 -1.47 17.81 14.76
C ARG A 39 -1.56 17.56 13.25
N ARG A 40 -0.69 16.68 12.71
CA ARG A 40 -0.67 16.35 11.29
C ARG A 40 -2.04 15.84 10.84
N PRO A 41 -2.65 16.45 9.81
CA PRO A 41 -3.92 15.98 9.29
C PRO A 41 -3.72 14.65 8.54
N VAL A 42 -4.51 13.65 8.92
CA VAL A 42 -4.56 12.32 8.30
C VAL A 42 -5.80 12.23 7.43
N TYR A 43 -5.67 11.69 6.23
CA TYR A 43 -6.80 11.32 5.38
C TYR A 43 -7.01 9.81 5.42
N LYS A 44 -8.20 9.39 5.01
CA LYS A 44 -8.55 8.00 4.77
C LYS A 44 -9.09 7.87 3.35
N LEU A 45 -8.99 6.66 2.79
CA LEU A 45 -9.46 6.32 1.45
C LEU A 45 -10.69 5.39 1.50
N ASP A 46 -11.28 5.19 2.67
CA ASP A 46 -12.34 4.21 2.93
C ASP A 46 -13.60 4.48 2.11
N HIS A 47 -13.97 5.74 1.90
CA HIS A 47 -15.10 6.09 1.03
C HIS A 47 -14.82 5.74 -0.43
N LEU A 48 -13.61 6.02 -0.93
CA LEU A 48 -13.21 5.67 -2.29
C LEU A 48 -13.23 4.16 -2.54
N ILE A 49 -12.75 3.37 -1.58
CA ILE A 49 -12.78 1.90 -1.67
C ILE A 49 -14.22 1.41 -1.74
N ARG A 50 -15.12 1.94 -0.91
CA ARG A 50 -16.55 1.54 -0.92
C ARG A 50 -17.30 1.97 -2.17
N GLU A 51 -17.00 3.15 -2.70
CA GLU A 51 -17.58 3.62 -3.95
C GLU A 51 -17.08 2.82 -5.16
N ARG A 52 -15.78 2.45 -5.16
CA ARG A 52 -15.17 1.64 -6.22
C ARG A 52 -15.62 0.18 -6.18
N TYR A 53 -15.78 -0.39 -4.99
CA TYR A 53 -16.17 -1.77 -4.78
C TYR A 53 -17.42 -1.84 -3.88
N PRO A 54 -18.64 -1.66 -4.46
CA PRO A 54 -19.87 -1.65 -3.69
C PRO A 54 -20.15 -2.97 -2.98
N THR A 55 -19.65 -4.08 -3.51
CA THR A 55 -19.76 -5.41 -2.91
C THR A 55 -18.40 -6.03 -2.60
N PHE A 56 -18.37 -6.96 -1.65
CA PHE A 56 -17.15 -7.69 -1.32
C PHE A 56 -16.61 -8.51 -2.49
N VAL A 57 -17.50 -9.07 -3.31
CA VAL A 57 -17.12 -9.86 -4.51
C VAL A 57 -16.44 -8.96 -5.53
N ASP A 58 -16.88 -7.71 -5.69
CA ASP A 58 -16.22 -6.73 -6.58
C ASP A 58 -14.81 -6.39 -6.10
N ALA A 59 -14.62 -6.25 -4.78
CA ALA A 59 -13.30 -6.03 -4.20
C ALA A 59 -12.38 -7.24 -4.40
N LEU A 60 -12.90 -8.46 -4.24
CA LEU A 60 -12.13 -9.69 -4.49
C LEU A 60 -11.63 -9.78 -5.93
N ARG A 61 -12.46 -9.42 -6.92
CA ARG A 61 -12.10 -9.50 -8.34
C ARG A 61 -10.91 -8.63 -8.75
N ASP A 62 -10.60 -7.58 -7.99
CA ASP A 62 -9.50 -6.64 -8.25
C ASP A 62 -8.35 -6.80 -7.23
N LEU A 63 -8.38 -7.86 -6.41
CA LEU A 63 -7.43 -8.07 -5.32
C LEU A 63 -6.08 -8.65 -5.80
N ASP A 64 -6.02 -9.23 -6.99
CA ASP A 64 -4.84 -9.93 -7.54
C ASP A 64 -3.59 -9.03 -7.65
N ASP A 65 -3.78 -7.81 -8.18
CA ASP A 65 -2.71 -6.83 -8.34
C ASP A 65 -2.24 -6.30 -6.98
N ALA A 66 -3.18 -6.05 -6.06
CA ALA A 66 -2.88 -5.63 -4.70
C ALA A 66 -2.05 -6.70 -3.96
N LEU A 67 -2.43 -7.97 -4.06
CA LEU A 67 -1.69 -9.08 -3.46
C LEU A 67 -0.29 -9.19 -4.03
N SER A 68 -0.14 -9.10 -5.36
CA SER A 68 1.16 -9.19 -6.02
C SER A 68 2.08 -8.03 -5.60
N LEU A 69 1.54 -6.81 -5.50
CA LEU A 69 2.30 -5.63 -5.08
C LEU A 69 2.71 -5.71 -3.60
N VAL A 70 1.81 -6.15 -2.72
CA VAL A 70 2.10 -6.31 -1.28
C VAL A 70 3.19 -7.36 -1.07
N HIS A 71 3.14 -8.49 -1.78
CA HIS A 71 4.20 -9.50 -1.69
C HIS A 71 5.54 -8.98 -2.22
N LEU A 72 5.54 -8.21 -3.32
CA LEU A 72 6.75 -7.55 -3.82
C LEU A 72 7.35 -6.62 -2.76
N PHE A 73 6.57 -5.67 -2.23
CA PHE A 73 7.04 -4.69 -1.26
C PHE A 73 7.41 -5.29 0.10
N SER A 74 6.96 -6.51 0.41
CA SER A 74 7.39 -7.25 1.60
C SER A 74 8.86 -7.72 1.54
N GLN A 75 9.40 -7.89 0.33
CA GLN A 75 10.77 -8.40 0.09
C GLN A 75 11.76 -7.32 -0.39
N VAL A 76 11.27 -6.11 -0.72
CA VAL A 76 12.11 -4.99 -1.16
C VAL A 76 12.96 -4.46 -0.01
N ALA A 77 14.25 -4.21 -0.27
CA ALA A 77 15.13 -3.59 0.70
C ALA A 77 14.66 -2.18 1.06
N SER A 78 14.54 -1.89 2.36
CA SER A 78 14.17 -0.56 2.84
C SER A 78 15.20 0.49 2.38
N SER A 79 14.73 1.61 1.86
CA SER A 79 15.59 2.66 1.33
C SER A 79 15.02 4.04 1.65
N LYS A 80 15.70 5.11 1.23
CA LYS A 80 15.14 6.47 1.33
C LYS A 80 13.83 6.63 0.54
N LEU A 81 13.64 5.80 -0.48
CA LEU A 81 12.44 5.82 -1.33
C LEU A 81 11.31 5.01 -0.71
N VAL A 82 11.62 3.86 -0.11
CA VAL A 82 10.62 2.95 0.49
C VAL A 82 10.84 2.88 2.01
N PRO A 83 9.95 3.51 2.82
CA PRO A 83 10.09 3.50 4.27
C PRO A 83 9.99 2.09 4.86
N PRO A 84 10.78 1.76 5.91
CA PRO A 84 10.75 0.44 6.53
C PRO A 84 9.38 0.10 7.15
N THR A 85 8.63 1.11 7.60
CA THR A 85 7.26 0.92 8.12
C THR A 85 6.29 0.37 7.08
N ARG A 86 6.44 0.77 5.81
CA ARG A 86 5.63 0.25 4.69
C ARG A 86 5.99 -1.20 4.38
N VAL A 87 7.29 -1.52 4.33
CA VAL A 87 7.78 -2.90 4.12
C VAL A 87 7.25 -3.84 5.21
N GLN A 88 7.35 -3.43 6.48
CA GLN A 88 6.84 -4.22 7.61
C GLN A 88 5.32 -4.43 7.55
N ALA A 89 4.56 -3.40 7.17
CA ALA A 89 3.12 -3.53 6.98
C ALA A 89 2.78 -4.52 5.86
N CYS A 90 3.50 -4.47 4.74
CA CYS A 90 3.33 -5.40 3.63
C CYS A 90 3.66 -6.84 4.03
N ALA A 91 4.77 -7.04 4.75
CA ALA A 91 5.16 -8.37 5.26
C ALA A 91 4.10 -8.95 6.20
N ARG A 92 3.51 -8.13 7.07
CA ARG A 92 2.41 -8.54 7.94
C ARG A 92 1.17 -8.93 7.13
N LEU A 93 0.72 -8.07 6.21
CA LEU A 93 -0.47 -8.32 5.39
C LEU A 93 -0.31 -9.56 4.49
N ALA A 94 0.85 -9.73 3.87
CA ALA A 94 1.17 -10.91 3.08
C ALA A 94 1.08 -12.19 3.94
N SER A 95 1.66 -12.16 5.14
CA SER A 95 1.65 -13.30 6.07
C SER A 95 0.23 -13.62 6.57
N GLU A 96 -0.56 -12.60 6.90
CA GLU A 96 -1.97 -12.75 7.31
C GLU A 96 -2.81 -13.38 6.20
N PHE A 97 -2.64 -12.93 4.96
CA PHE A 97 -3.35 -13.48 3.81
C PHE A 97 -2.94 -14.93 3.53
N GLN A 98 -1.65 -15.24 3.55
CA GLN A 98 -1.16 -16.62 3.39
C GLN A 98 -1.70 -17.54 4.48
N ALA A 99 -1.72 -17.07 5.74
CA ALA A 99 -2.28 -17.82 6.85
C ALA A 99 -3.80 -18.08 6.67
N TYR A 100 -4.54 -17.08 6.18
CA TYR A 100 -5.95 -17.25 5.82
C TYR A 100 -6.13 -18.35 4.77
N VAL A 101 -5.43 -18.26 3.63
CA VAL A 101 -5.53 -19.23 2.52
C VAL A 101 -5.18 -20.65 2.98
N ALA A 102 -4.14 -20.79 3.81
CA ALA A 102 -3.73 -22.07 4.37
C ALA A 102 -4.80 -22.65 5.32
N ARG A 103 -5.35 -21.82 6.21
CA ARG A 103 -6.35 -22.24 7.19
C ARG A 103 -7.69 -22.61 6.55
N THR A 104 -8.12 -21.89 5.51
CA THR A 104 -9.36 -22.19 4.78
C THR A 104 -9.20 -23.28 3.73
N ARG A 105 -7.97 -23.73 3.45
CA ARG A 105 -7.66 -24.70 2.38
C ARG A 105 -8.20 -24.26 1.02
N SER A 106 -8.08 -22.96 0.75
CA SER A 106 -8.61 -22.31 -0.47
C SER A 106 -7.68 -22.42 -1.67
N LEU A 107 -6.42 -22.85 -1.49
CA LEU A 107 -5.45 -22.97 -2.57
C LEU A 107 -5.89 -24.04 -3.60
N ARG A 108 -5.74 -23.74 -4.89
CA ARG A 108 -6.18 -24.58 -6.01
C ARG A 108 -5.06 -24.96 -6.94
N LYS A 109 -4.25 -24.01 -7.38
CA LYS A 109 -3.14 -24.24 -8.31
C LYS A 109 -1.89 -23.50 -7.85
N VAL A 110 -0.75 -24.08 -8.16
CA VAL A 110 0.56 -23.48 -7.90
C VAL A 110 1.42 -23.69 -9.14
N PHE A 111 2.17 -22.66 -9.53
CA PHE A 111 3.10 -22.73 -10.64
C PHE A 111 4.39 -21.99 -10.27
N ILE A 112 5.53 -22.64 -10.47
CA ILE A 112 6.85 -22.06 -10.21
C ILE A 112 7.43 -21.57 -11.53
N SER A 113 7.89 -20.33 -11.54
CA SER A 113 8.51 -19.69 -12.70
C SER A 113 9.86 -19.09 -12.34
N ILE A 114 10.55 -18.54 -13.33
CA ILE A 114 11.75 -17.71 -13.13
C ILE A 114 11.43 -16.46 -12.29
N LYS A 115 10.22 -15.90 -12.41
CA LYS A 115 9.82 -14.67 -11.69
C LYS A 115 9.49 -14.90 -10.22
N GLY A 116 9.11 -16.13 -9.85
CA GLY A 116 8.59 -16.45 -8.53
C GLY A 116 7.52 -17.54 -8.58
N PHE A 117 6.76 -17.60 -7.50
CA PHE A 117 5.68 -18.55 -7.25
C PHE A 117 4.34 -17.90 -7.59
N TYR A 118 3.62 -18.48 -8.55
CA TYR A 118 2.24 -18.13 -8.83
C TYR A 118 1.32 -19.02 -8.00
N TYR A 119 0.41 -18.40 -7.26
CA TYR A 119 -0.61 -19.08 -6.49
C TYR A 119 -1.97 -18.72 -7.04
N GLN A 120 -2.86 -19.72 -7.08
CA GLN A 120 -4.27 -19.53 -7.39
C GLN A 120 -5.10 -20.07 -6.23
N ALA A 121 -5.97 -19.25 -5.65
CA ALA A 121 -6.90 -19.66 -4.60
C ALA A 121 -8.35 -19.28 -4.95
N GLU A 122 -9.29 -20.05 -4.43
CA GLU A 122 -10.72 -19.79 -4.60
C GLU A 122 -11.32 -19.29 -3.28
N ILE A 123 -11.82 -18.06 -3.29
CA ILE A 123 -12.38 -17.37 -2.13
C ILE A 123 -13.77 -16.87 -2.52
N GLN A 124 -14.81 -17.34 -1.81
CA GLN A 124 -16.21 -16.93 -2.06
C GLN A 124 -16.64 -17.06 -3.54
N GLY A 125 -16.19 -18.13 -4.22
CA GLY A 125 -16.47 -18.36 -5.64
C GLY A 125 -15.68 -17.50 -6.63
N VAL A 126 -14.81 -16.61 -6.14
CA VAL A 126 -13.87 -15.84 -6.96
C VAL A 126 -12.52 -16.53 -6.96
N THR A 127 -11.96 -16.72 -8.15
CA THR A 127 -10.59 -17.22 -8.30
C THR A 127 -9.63 -16.03 -8.28
N LEU A 128 -8.69 -16.04 -7.34
CA LEU A 128 -7.61 -15.07 -7.23
C LEU A 128 -6.30 -15.69 -7.70
N THR A 129 -5.50 -14.93 -8.43
CA THR A 129 -4.16 -15.32 -8.87
C THR A 129 -3.15 -14.23 -8.53
N TRP A 130 -2.15 -14.55 -7.71
CA TRP A 130 -1.09 -13.60 -7.35
C TRP A 130 0.28 -14.24 -7.47
N VAL A 131 1.31 -13.40 -7.57
CA VAL A 131 2.71 -13.82 -7.63
C VAL A 131 3.46 -13.42 -6.37
N VAL A 132 4.24 -14.35 -5.84
CA VAL A 132 5.21 -14.11 -4.78
C VAL A 132 6.61 -14.20 -5.40
N PRO A 133 7.42 -13.12 -5.37
CA PRO A 133 8.76 -13.17 -5.91
C PRO A 133 9.63 -14.17 -5.15
N HIS A 134 10.66 -14.69 -5.82
CA HIS A 134 11.71 -15.44 -5.14
C HIS A 134 12.40 -14.55 -4.10
N ASP A 135 12.78 -15.14 -2.98
CA ASP A 135 13.40 -14.44 -1.84
C ASP A 135 14.86 -14.08 -2.14
N PHE A 136 15.04 -13.14 -3.06
CA PHE A 136 16.29 -12.47 -3.35
C PHE A 136 16.21 -11.05 -2.81
N ALA A 137 17.32 -10.55 -2.26
CA ALA A 137 17.40 -9.16 -1.83
C ALA A 137 17.25 -8.23 -3.04
N GLN A 138 16.01 -7.81 -3.31
CA GLN A 138 15.71 -6.90 -4.41
C GLN A 138 16.20 -5.51 -4.05
N GLN A 139 17.22 -5.06 -4.79
CA GLN A 139 17.70 -3.69 -4.67
C GLN A 139 16.74 -2.75 -5.40
N THR A 140 16.46 -1.60 -4.79
CA THR A 140 15.63 -0.58 -5.44
C THR A 140 16.37 0.01 -6.65
N SER A 141 15.77 -0.04 -7.84
CA SER A 141 16.34 0.56 -9.06
C SER A 141 15.98 2.04 -9.17
N ALA A 142 16.91 2.89 -9.60
CA ALA A 142 16.66 4.32 -9.77
C ALA A 142 15.66 4.63 -10.91
N ASP A 143 15.46 3.68 -11.84
CA ASP A 143 14.60 3.88 -13.02
C ASP A 143 13.10 3.74 -12.70
N VAL A 144 12.76 3.23 -11.52
CA VAL A 144 11.37 3.00 -11.11
C VAL A 144 10.85 4.21 -10.32
N ASP A 145 9.69 4.73 -10.73
CA ASP A 145 9.01 5.76 -9.94
C ASP A 145 8.28 5.16 -8.73
N TYR A 146 9.02 5.03 -7.63
CA TYR A 146 8.47 4.56 -6.35
C TYR A 146 7.40 5.48 -5.77
N ARG A 147 7.30 6.76 -6.17
CA ARG A 147 6.25 7.64 -5.64
C ARG A 147 4.89 7.22 -6.15
N VAL A 148 4.83 6.84 -7.43
CA VAL A 148 3.61 6.30 -8.03
C VAL A 148 3.28 4.95 -7.40
N MET A 149 4.27 4.05 -7.29
CA MET A 149 4.07 2.73 -6.67
C MET A 149 3.59 2.82 -5.22
N LEU A 150 4.13 3.74 -4.43
CA LEU A 150 3.68 3.98 -3.06
C LEU A 150 2.26 4.55 -2.98
N SER A 151 1.81 5.26 -4.01
CA SER A 151 0.41 5.74 -4.07
C SER A 151 -0.55 4.58 -4.33
N PHE A 152 -0.17 3.62 -5.19
CA PHE A 152 -0.92 2.37 -5.36
C PHE A 152 -0.90 1.51 -4.09
N LEU A 153 0.27 1.36 -3.47
CA LEU A 153 0.43 0.62 -2.21
C LEU A 153 -0.31 1.26 -1.02
N GLU A 154 -0.66 2.55 -1.10
CA GLU A 154 -1.49 3.19 -0.09
C GLU A 154 -2.99 2.94 -0.32
N LEU A 155 -3.39 2.76 -1.58
CA LEU A 155 -4.76 2.41 -1.93
C LEU A 155 -5.06 0.93 -1.63
N TYR A 156 -4.10 0.05 -1.92
CA TYR A 156 -4.15 -1.39 -1.66
C TYR A 156 -3.90 -1.72 -0.18
#